data_AF-A0A1P8FGR1-F1
#
_entry.id   AF-A0A1P8FGR1-F1
#
_cell.length_a   1.000
_cell.length_b   1.000
_cell.length_c   1.000
_cell.angle_alpha   90.00
_cell.angle_beta   90.00
_cell.angle_gamma   90.00
#
_symmetry.space_group_name_H-M   'P 1'
#
loop_
_entity.id
_entity.type
_entity.pdbx_description
1 polymer ?
#
loop_
_entity_poly.entity_id
_entity_poly.type
_entity_poly.pdbx_seq_one_letter_code
_entity_poly.pdbx_strand_id
1 'polypeptide(L)' 'MDKDASALAHYANYFRVGHTASEFIVDFCQLYGENERGTDGQHTVARVMLTPEGARELHALLGDSLARHARLLASRE' A
#
# COMPACT_ATOMS: atom_id res chain seq x y z
N MET A 1 -25.98 0.15 -16.98
CA MET A 1 -24.54 0.47 -16.94
C MET A 1 -24.25 0.73 -15.47
N ASP A 2 -23.81 -0.30 -14.75
CA ASP A 2 -23.64 -0.23 -13.30
C ASP A 2 -22.63 0.84 -12.92
N LYS A 3 -23.11 1.83 -12.15
CA LYS A 3 -22.30 2.88 -11.54
C LYS A 3 -21.58 2.43 -10.27
N ASP A 4 -21.73 1.15 -9.92
CA ASP A 4 -21.16 0.48 -8.73
C ASP A 4 -20.17 -0.62 -9.13
N ALA A 5 -19.36 -0.41 -10.16
CA ALA A 5 -18.03 -1.03 -10.17
C ALA A 5 -17.19 -0.35 -9.08
N SER A 6 -17.60 -0.55 -7.82
CA SER A 6 -16.83 -0.27 -6.62
C SER A 6 -15.44 -0.82 -6.88
N ALA A 7 -14.43 0.06 -6.83
CA ALA A 7 -13.04 -0.34 -7.08
C ALA A 7 -12.76 -1.56 -6.19
N LEU A 8 -12.65 -2.74 -6.81
CA LEU A 8 -12.41 -3.98 -6.09
C LEU A 8 -11.12 -3.79 -5.28
N ALA A 9 -11.25 -3.82 -3.96
CA ALA A 9 -10.11 -3.63 -3.08
C ALA A 9 -9.20 -4.85 -3.20
N HIS A 10 -7.96 -4.63 -3.61
CA HIS A 10 -6.93 -5.67 -3.60
C HIS A 10 -6.18 -5.61 -2.27
N TYR A 11 -6.16 -6.74 -1.56
CA TYR A 11 -5.38 -6.87 -0.35
C TYR A 11 -3.87 -6.84 -0.67
N ALA A 12 -3.08 -6.09 0.07
CA ALA A 12 -1.62 -6.07 -0.03
C ALA A 12 -1.03 -6.39 1.35
N ASN A 13 -0.07 -7.32 1.38
CA ASN A 13 0.65 -7.73 2.60
C ASN A 13 2.16 -7.49 2.49
N TYR A 14 2.62 -6.98 1.36
CA TYR A 14 4.03 -6.70 1.10
C TYR A 14 4.17 -5.41 0.30
N PHE A 15 5.24 -4.65 0.57
CA PHE A 15 5.49 -3.38 -0.09
C PHE A 15 6.93 -3.34 -0.62
N ARG A 16 7.13 -2.77 -1.81
CA ARG A 16 8.47 -2.46 -2.33
C ARG A 16 8.57 -0.99 -2.65
N VAL A 17 9.74 -0.43 -2.40
CA VAL A 17 10.06 0.94 -2.75
C VAL A 17 11.21 0.93 -3.75
N GLY A 18 11.03 1.66 -4.84
CA GLY A 18 12.08 2.01 -5.80
C GLY A 18 12.13 3.52 -6.00
N HIS A 19 13.24 4.04 -6.47
CA HIS A 19 13.35 5.46 -6.80
C HIS A 19 14.36 5.71 -7.91
N THR A 20 14.14 6.79 -8.63
CA THR A 20 15.11 7.44 -9.53
C THR A 20 15.40 8.84 -9.00
N ALA A 21 16.11 9.67 -9.77
CA ALA A 21 16.34 11.06 -9.39
C ALA A 21 15.05 11.90 -9.34
N SER A 22 14.03 11.54 -10.12
CA SER A 22 12.78 12.31 -10.26
C SER A 22 11.54 11.58 -9.78
N GLU A 23 11.62 10.26 -9.57
CA GLU A 23 10.46 9.41 -9.27
C GLU A 23 10.67 8.60 -8.01
N PHE A 24 9.60 8.43 -7.25
CA PHE A 24 9.49 7.56 -6.10
C PHE A 24 8.34 6.58 -6.35
N ILE A 25 8.63 5.28 -6.31
CA ILE A 25 7.70 4.23 -6.71
C ILE A 25 7.41 3.36 -5.50
N VAL A 26 6.13 3.19 -5.18
CA VAL A 26 5.64 2.27 -4.16
C VAL A 26 4.80 1.18 -4.82
N ASP A 27 5.28 -0.05 -4.73
CA ASP A 27 4.54 -1.23 -5.15
C ASP A 27 3.85 -1.86 -3.95
N PHE A 28 2.54 -2.02 -4.06
CA PHE A 28 1.68 -2.79 -3.17
C PHE A 28 1.58 -4.19 -3.75
N CYS A 29 1.95 -5.17 -2.96
CA CYS A 29 2.09 -6.54 -3.43
C CYS A 29 1.43 -7.53 -2.48
N GLN A 30 1.15 -8.69 -3.06
CA GLN A 30 0.84 -9.90 -2.36
C GLN A 30 2.05 -10.83 -2.44
N LEU A 31 2.55 -11.24 -1.28
CA LEU A 31 3.55 -12.29 -1.16
C LEU A 31 2.85 -13.54 -0.63
N TYR A 32 2.95 -14.62 -1.38
CA TYR A 32 2.41 -15.95 -1.05
C TYR A 32 3.57 -16.93 -0.84
N GLY A 33 3.37 -17.91 0.04
CA GLY A 33 4.30 -19.04 0.15
C GLY A 33 4.22 -19.97 -1.05
N GLU A 34 5.24 -20.81 -1.24
CA GLU A 34 5.44 -21.74 -2.40
C GLU A 34 4.24 -22.68 -2.69
N ASN A 35 3.25 -22.76 -1.80
CA ASN A 35 2.12 -23.68 -1.93
C ASN A 35 0.73 -23.02 -1.97
N GLU A 36 0.61 -21.70 -1.87
CA GLU A 36 -0.71 -21.07 -1.65
C GLU A 36 -1.47 -20.69 -2.94
N ARG A 37 -0.78 -20.52 -4.08
CA ARG A 37 -1.44 -20.11 -5.34
C ARG A 37 -0.92 -20.76 -6.62
N GLY A 38 -0.02 -21.73 -6.52
CA GLY A 38 0.66 -22.30 -7.71
C GLY A 38 1.50 -21.27 -8.49
N THR A 39 1.65 -20.07 -7.94
CA THR A 39 2.57 -19.02 -8.37
C THR A 39 3.60 -18.87 -7.28
N ASP A 40 4.82 -19.34 -7.53
CA ASP A 40 5.95 -18.95 -6.69
C ASP A 40 6.11 -17.44 -6.79
N GLY A 41 5.97 -16.76 -5.66
CA GLY A 41 6.49 -15.43 -5.49
C GLY A 41 5.47 -14.30 -5.48
N GLN A 42 6.00 -13.13 -5.80
CA GLN A 42 5.43 -11.84 -5.48
C GLN A 42 4.52 -11.35 -6.62
N HIS A 43 3.30 -10.94 -6.27
CA HIS A 43 2.35 -10.33 -7.21
C HIS A 43 2.11 -8.86 -6.88
N THR A 44 2.38 -7.94 -7.80
CA THR A 44 2.03 -6.52 -7.62
C THR A 44 0.55 -6.32 -7.88
N VAL A 45 -0.18 -5.81 -6.88
CA VAL A 45 -1.61 -5.48 -6.98
C VAL A 45 -1.85 -4.02 -7.33
N ALA A 46 -0.97 -3.11 -6.92
CA ALA A 46 -1.02 -1.71 -7.30
C ALA A 46 0.39 -1.10 -7.29
N ARG A 47 0.61 -0.11 -8.16
CA ARG A 47 1.81 0.71 -8.19
C ARG A 47 1.42 2.17 -8.09
N VAL A 48 2.05 2.89 -7.18
CA VAL A 48 1.92 4.35 -7.05
C VAL A 48 3.26 4.97 -7.41
N MET A 49 3.24 5.93 -8.33
CA MET A 49 4.41 6.73 -8.69
C MET A 49 4.20 8.17 -8.22
N LEU A 50 5.21 8.72 -7.57
CA LEU A 50 5.19 10.05 -6.96
C LEU A 50 6.50 10.77 -7.30
N THR A 51 6.54 12.07 -7.06
CA THR A 51 7.83 12.77 -6.89
C THR A 51 8.38 12.47 -5.49
N PRO A 52 9.70 12.68 -5.24
CA PRO A 52 10.26 12.58 -3.90
C PRO A 52 9.55 13.48 -2.87
N GLU A 53 9.08 14.65 -3.28
CA GLU A 53 8.32 15.55 -2.40
C GLU A 53 6.94 14.99 -2.06
N GLY A 54 6.20 14.50 -3.06
CA GLY A 54 4.91 13.84 -2.83
C GLY A 54 5.04 12.60 -1.95
N ALA A 55 6.16 11.88 -2.00
CA ALA A 55 6.43 10.78 -1.09
C ALA A 55 6.62 11.22 0.37
N ARG A 56 7.25 12.39 0.62
CA ARG A 56 7.36 12.96 1.99
C ARG A 56 5.99 13.37 2.53
N GLU A 57 5.16 14.01 1.69
CA GLU A 57 3.80 14.39 2.07
C GLU A 57 2.95 13.16 2.41
N LEU A 58 3.03 12.11 1.57
CA LEU A 58 2.34 10.84 1.83
C LEU A 58 2.80 10.21 3.16
N HIS A 59 4.11 10.20 3.43
CA HIS A 59 4.65 9.69 4.68
C HIS A 59 4.10 10.43 5.90
N ALA A 60 4.04 11.77 5.86
CA ALA A 60 3.48 12.57 6.94
C ALA A 60 1.99 12.26 7.16
N LEU A 61 1.20 12.22 6.08
CA LEU A 61 -0.23 11.90 6.15
C LEU A 61 -0.50 10.51 6.72
N LEU A 62 0.29 9.51 6.31
CA LEU A 62 0.19 8.16 6.84
C LEU A 62 0.56 8.11 8.33
N GLY A 63 1.64 8.78 8.74
CA GLY A 63 2.05 8.88 10.14
C GLY A 63 0.96 9.48 11.02
N ASP A 64 0.35 10.58 10.59
CA ASP A 64 -0.75 11.23 11.31
C ASP A 64 -1.97 10.32 11.42
N SER A 65 -2.29 9.58 10.35
CA SER A 65 -3.40 8.63 10.34
C SER A 65 -3.18 7.45 11.29
N LEU A 66 -1.98 6.87 11.28
CA LEU A 66 -1.61 5.80 12.20
C LEU A 66 -1.63 6.27 13.66
N ALA A 67 -1.17 7.48 13.95
CA ALA A 67 -1.23 8.07 15.29
C ALA A 67 -2.68 8.24 15.77
N ARG A 68 -3.61 8.66 14.89
CA ARG A 68 -5.05 8.69 15.21
C ARG A 68 -5.62 7.31 15.48
N HIS A 69 -5.27 6.32 14.65
CA HIS A 69 -5.72 4.94 14.81
C HIS A 69 -5.25 4.34 16.15
N ALA A 70 -3.99 4.56 16.53
CA ALA A 70 -3.45 4.09 17.80
C ALA A 70 -4.22 4.64 19.01
N ARG A 71 -4.60 5.93 18.99
CA ARG A 71 -5.42 6.53 20.05
C ARG A 71 -6.81 5.90 20.17
N LEU A 72 -7.42 5.54 19.03
CA LEU A 72 -8.71 4.84 19.04
C LEU A 72 -8.61 3.46 19.69
N LEU A 73 -7.51 2.72 19.45
CA LEU A 73 -7.30 1.43 20.10
C LEU A 73 -7.10 1.57 21.60
N ALA A 74 -6.25 2.52 22.04
CA ALA A 74 -6.00 2.75 23.46
C ALA A 74 -7.24 3.20 24.25
N SER A 75 -8.23 3.82 23.61
CA SER A 75 -9.50 4.20 24.26
C SER A 75 -10.49 3.03 24.45
N ARG A 76 -10.18 1.84 23.93
CA ARG A 76 -11.05 0.65 24.01
C ARG A 76 -10.56 -0.35 25.07
N GLU A 77 -9.45 -0.07 25.74
CA GLU A 77 -8.86 -0.81 26.86
C GLU A 77 -9.22 -0.12 28.19
#